data_AF-A0A8C4WR73-F1
#
_entry.id   AF-A0A8C4WR73-F1
#
_cell.length_a   1.000
_cell.length_b   1.000
_cell.length_c   1.000
_cell.angle_alpha   90.00
_cell.angle_beta   90.00
_cell.angle_gamma   90.00
#
_symmetry.space_group_name_H-M   'P 1'
#
loop_
_entity.id
_entity.type
_entity.pdbx_description
1 polymer ?
#
loop_
_entity_poly.entity_id
_entity_poly.type
_entity_poly.pdbx_seq_one_letter_code
_entity_poly.pdbx_strand_id
1 'polypeptide(L)'
;GSGCQLQLPSPARSAGLKLLGTGLGLPALIARPQPWGLSCPLPYRRAGLRLPAEDANEAMSKYLLEKLKMKEKWLGVWKTNPELFFISSEDILIPFVGILVEVSCKPSQSTSSHLKASISVAEPFSSNIANIPRELVDNVLEELDHSVPLLEIYPVEGQDMEIFDIAQALDVVRFFYDFLWRDWDEDESCETYVALVEERIKLWCDIENGTIPVPIGQRFRKNLEKYKKMHLELIQYQSNIKEEPTAEEAVECWKKYYELVMLCGLLKIWEDLRLRAHGPLTPRILRRRRGHRDDGKAVTHIVAKTMTAEMVKDFSVDTLLQQHDNLNMALDSCYSGDNVVIFPGEYKALNLSMLTEDIIIQGAGKPEEIVIVSEPTHESFVVSKAQNVKLMHLTLVQQGTVDGIVVVESGHMTFVNCILKCEGTGVCVLTGASLTITNSEITGAQGAGVELHPGSTAILEGNKIHHCNNFKTNESSQGALGGINIKVVPVPKLKMKNNHIYSNNGYGVTILQPTDQLSATGGILEFTASGDAEEDILSKLMHELSLEMSSNTLDDIKGLSIVHS
;
A
#
# COMPACT_ATOMS: atom_id res chain seq x y z
N GLY A 1 44.72 22.33 9.44
CA GLY A 1 43.92 23.14 10.37
C GLY A 1 42.69 23.65 9.64
N SER A 2 41.60 23.86 10.39
CA SER A 2 40.23 24.25 10.00
C SER A 2 39.40 23.22 9.23
N GLY A 3 38.67 22.39 9.98
CA GLY A 3 37.48 21.68 9.52
C GLY A 3 36.22 22.51 9.81
N CYS A 4 35.26 22.47 8.88
CA CYS A 4 33.89 22.96 9.07
C CYS A 4 32.94 21.75 9.00
N GLN A 5 32.28 21.44 10.11
CA GLN A 5 31.15 20.52 10.18
C GLN A 5 29.86 21.29 9.89
N LEU A 6 29.07 20.81 8.93
CA LEU A 6 27.68 21.23 8.71
C LEU A 6 26.75 20.21 9.37
N GLN A 7 25.99 20.67 10.38
CA GLN A 7 24.93 19.92 11.06
C GLN A 7 23.65 19.94 10.23
N LEU A 8 23.00 18.77 10.08
CA LEU A 8 21.63 18.63 9.61
C LEU A 8 20.67 18.36 10.79
N PRO A 9 19.39 18.77 10.70
CA PRO A 9 18.47 18.87 11.83
C PRO A 9 17.84 17.52 12.22
N SER A 10 17.61 17.34 13.52
CA SER A 10 16.95 16.20 14.14
C SER A 10 15.41 16.23 13.97
N PRO A 11 14.73 15.09 13.71
CA PRO A 11 13.28 15.01 13.82
C PRO A 11 12.81 15.04 15.29
N ALA A 12 11.62 15.58 15.50
CA ALA A 12 11.02 15.90 16.79
C ALA A 12 10.71 14.67 17.67
N ARG A 13 10.91 14.87 18.98
CA ARG A 13 10.60 13.93 20.07
C ARG A 13 9.08 13.77 20.23
N SER A 14 8.60 12.52 20.27
CA SER A 14 7.37 12.17 21.00
C SER A 14 7.72 11.93 22.48
N ALA A 15 6.81 12.30 23.36
CA ALA A 15 7.06 12.55 24.79
C ALA A 15 7.41 11.27 25.57
N GLY A 16 8.61 11.26 26.16
CA GLY A 16 9.00 10.29 27.19
C GLY A 16 8.64 10.80 28.58
N LEU A 17 7.96 9.97 29.36
CA LEU A 17 7.78 10.14 30.80
C LEU A 17 9.16 10.15 31.48
N LYS A 18 9.46 11.22 32.25
CA LYS A 18 10.65 11.29 33.12
C LYS A 18 10.38 10.54 34.42
N LEU A 19 11.19 9.53 34.73
CA LEU A 19 11.37 9.01 36.08
C LEU A 19 12.57 9.71 36.75
N LEU A 20 12.37 10.19 37.98
CA LEU A 20 13.30 10.93 38.81
C LEU A 20 14.03 9.99 39.80
N GLY A 21 15.37 10.04 39.82
CA GLY A 21 16.28 9.65 40.92
C GLY A 21 16.49 8.14 41.14
N THR A 22 17.68 7.60 41.42
CA THR A 22 19.02 8.14 41.72
C THR A 22 20.12 7.11 41.41
N GLY A 23 21.18 7.54 40.71
CA GLY A 23 22.59 7.24 41.04
C GLY A 23 23.16 5.84 40.84
N LEU A 24 23.64 5.55 39.61
CA LEU A 24 25.02 5.14 39.29
C LEU A 24 25.12 4.95 37.77
N GLY A 25 26.02 5.69 37.14
CA GLY A 25 26.07 5.85 35.69
C GLY A 25 26.72 4.66 34.97
N LEU A 26 26.03 4.18 33.92
CA LEU A 26 26.63 3.54 32.75
C LEU A 26 26.01 4.17 31.50
N PRO A 27 26.80 4.47 30.46
CA PRO A 27 26.28 5.11 29.26
C PRO A 27 25.42 4.12 28.47
N ALA A 28 24.16 4.48 28.22
CA ALA A 28 23.31 3.81 27.24
C ALA A 28 23.85 4.11 25.82
N LEU A 29 24.76 3.26 25.34
CA LEU A 29 25.06 3.15 23.92
C LEU A 29 24.02 2.20 23.30
N ILE A 30 22.90 2.77 22.85
CA ILE A 30 22.04 2.10 21.88
C ILE A 30 22.86 2.01 20.59
N ALA A 31 23.24 0.79 20.20
CA ALA A 31 23.87 0.54 18.92
C ALA A 31 22.91 1.00 17.81
N ARG A 32 23.32 2.01 17.04
CA ARG A 32 22.70 2.32 15.75
C ARG A 32 22.94 1.12 14.82
N PRO A 33 21.97 0.68 14.01
CA PRO A 33 22.30 -0.18 12.88
C PRO A 33 23.25 0.61 11.98
N GLN A 34 24.45 0.08 11.73
CA GLN A 34 25.34 0.68 10.75
C GLN A 34 24.71 0.54 9.36
N PRO A 35 24.83 1.57 8.50
CA PRO A 35 24.44 1.44 7.11
C PRO A 35 25.29 0.34 6.47
N TRP A 36 24.64 -0.59 5.77
CA TRP A 36 25.29 -1.64 5.02
C TRP A 36 26.28 -0.98 4.06
N GLY A 37 27.58 -1.06 4.39
CA GLY A 37 28.65 -0.61 3.53
C GLY A 37 28.55 -1.37 2.21
N LEU A 38 28.58 -0.61 1.11
CA LEU A 38 28.68 -1.07 -0.27
C LEU A 38 29.78 -2.12 -0.45
N SER A 39 29.45 -3.37 -0.16
CA SER A 39 30.17 -4.58 -0.52
C SER A 39 29.39 -5.77 0.03
N CYS A 40 28.28 -6.15 -0.62
CA CYS A 40 27.71 -7.49 -0.46
C CYS A 40 28.75 -8.50 -0.96
N PRO A 41 29.39 -9.32 -0.10
CA PRO A 41 30.05 -10.51 -0.59
C PRO A 41 28.96 -11.57 -0.71
N LEU A 42 28.44 -11.76 -1.93
CA LEU A 42 27.58 -12.88 -2.30
C LEU A 42 28.11 -14.18 -1.67
N PRO A 43 27.37 -14.85 -0.76
CA PRO A 43 27.67 -16.22 -0.38
C PRO A 43 26.70 -17.18 -1.09
N TYR A 44 26.31 -16.90 -2.33
CA TYR A 44 25.49 -17.82 -3.13
C TYR A 44 26.24 -18.28 -4.37
N ARG A 45 27.31 -19.05 -4.15
CA ARG A 45 27.87 -19.94 -5.19
C ARG A 45 28.51 -21.22 -4.67
N ARG A 46 28.36 -21.56 -3.39
CA ARG A 46 28.96 -22.76 -2.80
C ARG A 46 28.11 -23.42 -1.71
N ALA A 47 26.83 -23.63 -1.98
CA ALA A 47 26.07 -24.72 -1.40
C ALA A 47 24.90 -25.00 -2.35
N GLY A 48 24.91 -26.17 -3.00
CA GLY A 48 23.83 -26.59 -3.89
C GLY A 48 22.58 -26.98 -3.10
N LEU A 49 21.88 -25.99 -2.54
CA LEU A 49 20.53 -26.16 -2.01
C LEU A 49 19.53 -25.78 -3.11
N ARG A 50 19.21 -26.75 -3.97
CA ARG A 50 17.95 -26.77 -4.72
C ARG A 50 16.98 -27.59 -3.86
N LEU A 51 16.16 -26.93 -3.07
CA LEU A 51 15.09 -27.59 -2.33
C LEU A 51 13.74 -27.06 -2.82
N PRO A 52 12.75 -27.94 -3.06
CA PRO A 52 11.37 -27.53 -3.31
C PRO A 52 10.79 -26.86 -2.05
N ALA A 53 9.76 -26.03 -2.21
CA ALA A 53 9.18 -25.28 -1.10
C ALA A 53 8.65 -26.19 0.02
N GLU A 54 8.16 -27.38 -0.32
CA GLU A 54 7.73 -28.43 0.62
C GLU A 54 8.81 -28.83 1.65
N ASP A 55 10.10 -28.66 1.32
CA ASP A 55 11.23 -29.01 2.20
C ASP A 55 11.80 -27.81 2.98
N ALA A 56 11.25 -26.61 2.81
CA ALA A 56 11.82 -25.38 3.40
C ALA A 56 11.89 -25.45 4.92
N ASN A 57 10.83 -25.97 5.57
CA ASN A 57 10.80 -26.13 7.02
C ASN A 57 11.85 -27.12 7.53
N GLU A 58 12.07 -28.22 6.81
CA GLU A 58 13.12 -29.19 7.14
C GLU A 58 14.51 -28.57 6.95
N ALA A 59 14.71 -27.83 5.87
CA ALA A 59 15.96 -27.15 5.56
C ALA A 59 16.34 -26.10 6.63
N MET A 60 15.39 -25.23 7.00
CA MET A 60 15.58 -24.22 8.04
C MET A 60 15.82 -24.88 9.39
N SER A 61 15.10 -25.97 9.66
CA SER A 61 15.29 -26.73 10.89
C SER A 61 16.70 -27.33 10.98
N LYS A 62 17.16 -27.94 9.89
CA LYS A 62 18.51 -28.50 9.80
C LYS A 62 19.59 -27.42 9.93
N TYR A 63 19.41 -26.28 9.26
CA TYR A 63 20.32 -25.14 9.34
C TYR A 63 20.48 -24.64 10.78
N LEU A 64 19.37 -24.45 11.51
CA LEU A 64 19.41 -24.03 12.92
C LEU A 64 20.02 -25.11 13.81
N LEU A 65 19.67 -26.38 13.62
CA LEU A 65 20.24 -27.48 14.40
C LEU A 65 21.76 -27.59 14.23
N GLU A 66 22.30 -27.35 13.05
CA GLU A 66 23.75 -27.30 12.83
C GLU A 66 24.42 -26.18 13.63
N LYS A 67 23.78 -25.02 13.72
CA LYS A 67 24.30 -23.87 14.50
C LYS A 67 24.17 -24.09 16.00
N LEU A 68 23.07 -24.67 16.45
CA LEU A 68 22.82 -24.95 17.87
C LEU A 68 23.74 -26.03 18.46
N LYS A 69 24.26 -26.97 17.66
CA LYS A 69 25.23 -27.99 18.12
C LYS A 69 26.50 -27.39 18.73
N MET A 70 26.80 -26.14 18.42
CA MET A 70 28.01 -25.46 18.91
C MET A 70 27.92 -25.09 20.39
N LYS A 71 26.70 -25.02 20.97
CA LYS A 71 26.49 -24.59 22.36
C LYS A 71 25.29 -25.26 23.03
N GLU A 72 25.51 -25.91 24.16
CA GLU A 72 24.45 -26.57 24.93
C GLU A 72 23.59 -25.60 25.76
N LYS A 73 24.22 -24.55 26.31
CA LYS A 73 23.57 -23.57 27.19
C LYS A 73 24.00 -22.14 26.89
N TRP A 74 23.03 -21.22 26.87
CA TRP A 74 23.24 -19.80 26.61
C TRP A 74 22.09 -18.95 27.17
N LEU A 75 22.32 -17.64 27.37
CA LEU A 75 21.30 -16.72 27.86
C LEU A 75 20.54 -16.10 26.69
N GLY A 76 19.21 -16.11 26.79
CA GLY A 76 18.31 -15.50 25.82
C GLY A 76 17.20 -14.71 26.51
N VAL A 77 16.52 -13.87 25.74
CA VAL A 77 15.25 -13.26 26.12
C VAL A 77 14.15 -14.00 25.40
N TRP A 78 13.29 -14.71 26.13
CA TRP A 78 12.06 -15.27 25.58
C TRP A 78 11.06 -14.14 25.42
N LYS A 79 10.74 -13.78 24.16
CA LYS A 79 9.74 -12.76 23.82
C LYS A 79 8.48 -13.43 23.35
N THR A 80 7.39 -13.25 24.09
CA THR A 80 6.13 -13.95 23.82
C THR A 80 4.90 -13.04 23.93
N ASN A 81 3.75 -13.55 23.50
CA ASN A 81 2.48 -12.85 23.46
C ASN A 81 2.01 -12.53 24.90
N PRO A 82 1.65 -11.25 25.21
CA PRO A 82 1.10 -10.88 26.51
C PRO A 82 -0.15 -11.63 26.93
N GLU A 83 -0.93 -12.17 26.00
CA GLU A 83 -2.13 -12.99 26.28
C GLU A 83 -1.82 -14.27 27.07
N LEU A 84 -0.57 -14.74 27.07
CA LEU A 84 -0.15 -15.85 27.92
C LEU A 84 -0.10 -15.49 29.41
N PHE A 85 0.02 -14.20 29.73
CA PHE A 85 0.20 -13.72 31.10
C PHE A 85 -0.98 -12.87 31.59
N PHE A 86 -1.69 -12.22 30.68
CA PHE A 86 -2.71 -11.23 31.02
C PHE A 86 -4.01 -11.51 30.27
N ILE A 87 -5.12 -11.45 31.00
CA ILE A 87 -6.46 -11.38 30.39
C ILE A 87 -6.58 -9.98 29.78
N SER A 88 -6.93 -9.90 28.49
CA SER A 88 -6.99 -8.64 27.75
C SER A 88 -7.87 -7.61 28.47
N SER A 89 -7.27 -6.46 28.80
CA SER A 89 -7.98 -5.28 29.30
C SER A 89 -7.80 -4.16 28.28
N GLU A 90 -8.89 -3.48 27.92
CA GLU A 90 -8.94 -2.52 26.79
C GLU A 90 -8.01 -1.29 26.96
N ASP A 91 -7.43 -1.09 28.14
CA ASP A 91 -6.79 0.17 28.51
C ASP A 91 -5.25 0.22 28.38
N ILE A 92 -4.55 -0.91 28.18
CA ILE A 92 -3.07 -0.94 28.06
C ILE A 92 -2.60 -1.92 26.97
N LEU A 93 -2.03 -1.38 25.89
CA LEU A 93 -1.38 -2.16 24.83
C LEU A 93 0.06 -2.52 25.22
N ILE A 94 0.26 -3.73 25.74
CA ILE A 94 1.60 -4.31 25.93
C ILE A 94 2.02 -4.96 24.59
N PRO A 95 3.18 -4.60 24.01
CA PRO A 95 3.58 -5.16 22.71
C PRO A 95 4.10 -6.60 22.80
N PHE A 96 4.82 -6.95 23.87
CA PHE A 96 5.32 -8.30 24.17
C PHE A 96 5.75 -8.42 25.63
N VAL A 97 5.80 -9.65 26.15
CA VAL A 97 6.46 -9.99 27.43
C VAL A 97 7.81 -10.61 27.12
N GLY A 98 8.87 -10.03 27.67
CA GLY A 98 10.26 -10.46 27.54
C GLY A 98 10.80 -10.93 28.88
N ILE A 99 11.27 -12.16 28.95
CA ILE A 99 11.82 -12.77 30.18
C ILE A 99 13.23 -13.28 29.89
N LEU A 100 14.17 -12.98 30.78
CA LEU A 100 15.53 -13.51 30.69
C LEU A 100 15.54 -15.00 31.08
N VAL A 101 16.03 -15.85 30.18
CA VAL A 101 16.03 -17.31 30.31
C VAL A 101 17.40 -17.91 30.02
N GLU A 102 17.72 -18.99 30.72
CA GLU A 102 18.77 -19.92 30.31
C GLU A 102 18.16 -20.93 29.34
N VAL A 103 18.71 -20.97 28.13
CA VAL A 103 18.27 -21.83 27.05
C VAL A 103 19.12 -23.09 27.07
N SER A 104 18.45 -24.24 27.01
CA SER A 104 19.07 -25.55 26.86
C SER A 104 18.55 -26.20 25.58
N CYS A 105 19.38 -26.21 24.54
CA CYS A 105 18.99 -26.81 23.27
C CYS A 105 19.37 -28.29 23.29
N LYS A 106 18.41 -29.17 23.64
CA LYS A 106 18.54 -30.59 23.31
C LYS A 106 17.99 -30.79 21.90
N PRO A 107 18.80 -31.18 20.90
CA PRO A 107 18.27 -31.50 19.58
C PRO A 107 17.30 -32.68 19.71
N SER A 108 16.00 -32.40 19.59
CA SER A 108 14.97 -33.43 19.55
C SER A 108 15.15 -34.28 18.29
N GLN A 109 15.00 -35.60 18.41
CA GLN A 109 14.95 -36.53 17.27
C GLN A 109 13.59 -36.51 16.55
N SER A 110 12.64 -35.68 17.00
CA SER A 110 11.30 -35.60 16.41
C SER A 110 11.33 -34.88 15.06
N THR A 111 10.75 -35.52 14.04
CA THR A 111 10.55 -35.01 12.67
C THR A 111 9.52 -33.87 12.56
N SER A 112 9.10 -33.24 13.66
CA SER A 112 8.08 -32.18 13.62
C SER A 112 8.69 -30.83 13.25
N SER A 113 8.06 -30.15 12.29
CA SER A 113 8.44 -28.89 11.62
C SER A 113 8.57 -27.63 12.49
N HIS A 114 8.50 -27.72 13.82
CA HIS A 114 8.63 -26.57 14.71
C HIS A 114 9.74 -26.81 15.74
N LEU A 115 10.91 -26.22 15.48
CA LEU A 115 12.02 -26.21 16.44
C LEU A 115 11.58 -25.55 17.74
N LYS A 116 11.57 -26.35 18.81
CA LYS A 116 11.39 -25.88 20.18
C LYS A 116 12.73 -25.87 20.91
N ALA A 117 12.82 -25.03 21.93
CA ALA A 117 13.95 -24.98 22.84
C ALA A 117 13.46 -25.12 24.28
N SER A 118 14.21 -25.89 25.07
CA SER A 118 13.93 -26.03 26.49
C SER A 118 14.53 -24.85 27.24
N ILE A 119 13.74 -24.15 28.04
CA ILE A 119 14.16 -22.93 28.74
C ILE A 119 13.91 -23.02 30.24
N SER A 120 14.72 -22.30 31.00
CA SER A 120 14.52 -22.08 32.43
C SER A 120 14.74 -20.61 32.77
N VAL A 121 14.06 -20.11 33.79
CA VAL A 121 14.23 -18.71 34.23
C VAL A 121 15.68 -18.48 34.67
N ALA A 122 16.32 -17.45 34.11
CA ALA A 122 17.69 -17.11 34.47
C ALA A 122 17.76 -16.39 35.83
N GLU A 123 18.92 -16.51 36.49
CA GLU A 123 19.22 -15.76 37.72
C GLU A 123 20.28 -14.67 37.44
N PRO A 124 20.05 -13.41 37.83
CA PRO A 124 18.85 -12.91 38.52
C PRO A 124 17.64 -12.81 37.58
N PHE A 125 16.44 -13.03 38.14
CA PHE A 125 15.17 -12.83 37.42
C PHE A 125 15.08 -11.43 36.81
N SER A 126 14.75 -11.36 35.52
CA SER A 126 14.64 -10.10 34.79
C SER A 126 13.57 -10.17 33.71
N SER A 127 12.79 -9.10 33.58
CA SER A 127 11.73 -8.94 32.59
C SER A 127 11.57 -7.49 32.15
N ASN A 128 11.04 -7.27 30.94
CA ASN A 128 10.63 -5.95 30.46
C ASN A 128 9.36 -5.41 31.14
N ILE A 129 8.54 -6.27 31.74
CA ILE A 129 7.34 -5.87 32.48
C ILE A 129 7.71 -5.65 33.94
N ALA A 130 7.56 -4.41 34.40
CA ALA A 130 7.80 -4.08 35.80
C ALA A 130 6.84 -4.86 36.72
N ASN A 131 7.39 -5.47 37.77
CA ASN A 131 6.66 -6.21 38.80
C ASN A 131 5.90 -7.46 38.32
N ILE A 132 6.25 -8.06 37.18
CA ILE A 132 5.70 -9.38 36.84
C ILE A 132 6.12 -10.41 37.91
N PRO A 133 5.17 -11.14 38.54
CA PRO A 133 5.53 -12.12 39.56
C PRO A 133 6.29 -13.29 38.96
N ARG A 134 7.40 -13.70 39.58
CA ARG A 134 8.15 -14.88 39.16
C ARG A 134 7.26 -16.14 39.17
N GLU A 135 6.44 -16.32 40.20
CA GLU A 135 5.52 -17.46 40.32
C GLU A 135 4.57 -17.57 39.11
N LEU A 136 4.11 -16.44 38.56
CA LEU A 136 3.29 -16.44 37.36
C LEU A 136 4.08 -16.95 36.14
N VAL A 137 5.33 -16.53 36.00
CA VAL A 137 6.22 -16.98 34.93
C VAL A 137 6.52 -18.48 35.05
N ASP A 138 6.82 -18.95 36.25
CA ASP A 138 7.11 -20.36 36.51
C ASP A 138 5.87 -21.23 36.19
N ASN A 139 4.66 -20.83 36.61
CA ASN A 139 3.42 -21.54 36.28
C ASN A 139 3.18 -21.64 34.76
N VAL A 140 3.38 -20.54 34.01
CA VAL A 140 3.23 -20.54 32.55
C VAL A 140 4.26 -21.45 31.89
N LEU A 141 5.51 -21.44 32.37
CA LEU A 141 6.54 -22.34 31.85
C LEU A 141 6.24 -23.81 32.16
N GLU A 142 5.68 -24.12 33.32
CA GLU A 142 5.22 -25.47 33.67
C GLU A 142 4.11 -25.94 32.73
N GLU A 143 3.13 -25.09 32.41
CA GLU A 143 2.06 -25.40 31.43
C GLU A 143 2.61 -25.64 30.01
N LEU A 144 3.73 -24.99 29.66
CA LEU A 144 4.44 -25.15 28.40
C LEU A 144 5.49 -26.28 28.42
N ASP A 145 5.59 -27.06 29.50
CA ASP A 145 6.62 -28.09 29.69
C ASP A 145 8.05 -27.56 29.47
N HIS A 146 8.28 -26.32 29.92
CA HIS A 146 9.53 -25.58 29.73
C HIS A 146 9.99 -25.50 28.26
N SER A 147 9.08 -25.64 27.29
CA SER A 147 9.42 -25.83 25.88
C SER A 147 8.72 -24.80 25.00
N VAL A 148 9.50 -23.86 24.47
CA VAL A 148 8.97 -22.72 23.70
C VAL A 148 9.50 -22.72 22.27
N PRO A 149 8.81 -22.07 21.31
CA PRO A 149 9.32 -21.94 19.95
C PRO A 149 10.68 -21.24 19.93
N LEU A 150 11.66 -21.83 19.25
CA LEU A 150 13.04 -21.32 19.23
C LEU A 150 13.12 -19.90 18.66
N LEU A 151 12.28 -19.57 17.67
CA LEU A 151 12.24 -18.23 17.07
C LEU A 151 11.69 -17.14 18.00
N GLU A 152 11.10 -17.49 19.15
CA GLU A 152 10.72 -16.53 20.20
C GLU A 152 11.89 -16.14 21.11
N ILE A 153 13.05 -16.81 20.99
CA ILE A 153 14.20 -16.60 21.87
C ILE A 153 15.26 -15.72 21.21
N TYR A 154 15.59 -14.60 21.84
CA TYR A 154 16.57 -13.64 21.34
C TYR A 154 17.86 -13.73 22.17
N PRO A 155 18.99 -14.17 21.60
CA PRO A 155 20.26 -14.22 22.33
C PRO A 155 20.67 -12.86 22.91
N VAL A 156 21.23 -12.88 24.12
CA VAL A 156 21.74 -11.66 24.79
C VAL A 156 23.09 -11.26 24.20
N GLU A 157 23.27 -9.95 23.94
CA GLU A 157 24.51 -9.37 23.43
C GLU A 157 25.68 -9.52 24.42
N GLY A 158 26.92 -9.63 23.92
CA GLY A 158 28.14 -9.70 24.73
C GLY A 158 28.51 -11.11 25.23
N GLN A 159 27.81 -12.13 24.75
CA GLN A 159 28.18 -13.54 24.94
C GLN A 159 29.27 -13.98 23.93
N ASP A 160 29.62 -15.27 23.93
CA ASP A 160 30.67 -15.81 23.07
C ASP A 160 30.32 -15.76 21.57
N MET A 161 31.34 -16.03 20.74
CA MET A 161 31.22 -15.97 19.28
C MET A 161 30.24 -17.00 18.73
N GLU A 162 30.13 -18.16 19.37
CA GLU A 162 29.18 -19.21 19.02
C GLU A 162 27.72 -18.73 19.22
N ILE A 163 27.45 -17.98 20.28
CA ILE A 163 26.13 -17.39 20.53
C ILE A 163 25.84 -16.26 19.54
N PHE A 164 26.85 -15.49 19.13
CA PHE A 164 26.71 -14.51 18.05
C PHE A 164 26.33 -15.18 16.72
N ASP A 165 26.92 -16.34 16.41
CA ASP A 165 26.55 -17.14 15.23
C ASP A 165 25.14 -17.72 15.33
N ILE A 166 24.71 -18.15 16.53
CA ILE A 166 23.32 -18.57 16.80
C ILE A 166 22.35 -17.40 16.59
N ALA A 167 22.69 -16.21 17.08
CA ALA A 167 21.86 -15.01 16.91
C ALA A 167 21.66 -14.67 15.43
N GLN A 168 22.75 -14.63 14.65
CA GLN A 168 22.67 -14.42 13.21
C GLN A 168 21.83 -15.49 12.52
N ALA A 169 21.99 -16.75 12.88
CA ALA A 169 21.21 -17.84 12.28
C ALA A 169 19.71 -17.71 12.58
N LEU A 170 19.35 -17.36 13.82
CA LEU A 170 17.96 -17.10 14.19
C LEU A 170 17.39 -15.91 13.42
N ASP A 171 18.16 -14.83 13.25
CA ASP A 171 17.72 -13.66 12.50
C ASP A 171 17.54 -13.94 11.01
N VAL A 172 18.40 -14.77 10.41
CA VAL A 172 18.23 -15.26 9.03
C VAL A 172 16.93 -16.05 8.88
N VAL A 173 16.64 -16.95 9.82
CA VAL A 173 15.42 -17.77 9.75
C VAL A 173 14.17 -16.95 10.05
N ARG A 174 14.22 -16.00 11.00
CA ARG A 174 13.14 -15.02 11.21
C ARG A 174 12.88 -14.23 9.95
N PHE A 175 13.92 -13.66 9.33
CA PHE A 175 13.79 -12.92 8.08
C PHE A 175 13.16 -13.76 6.98
N PHE A 176 13.56 -15.03 6.87
CA PHE A 176 12.97 -15.98 5.95
C PHE A 176 11.46 -16.11 6.18
N TYR A 177 11.01 -16.45 7.39
CA TYR A 177 9.58 -16.64 7.66
C TYR A 177 8.75 -15.35 7.66
N ASP A 178 9.34 -14.24 8.08
CA ASP A 178 8.64 -12.96 8.20
C ASP A 178 8.43 -12.29 6.83
N PHE A 179 9.42 -12.38 5.94
CA PHE A 179 9.48 -11.58 4.71
C PHE A 179 9.56 -12.41 3.42
N LEU A 180 10.15 -13.60 3.44
CA LEU A 180 10.41 -14.37 2.22
C LEU A 180 9.41 -15.50 2.01
N TRP A 181 9.18 -16.35 3.01
CA TRP A 181 8.31 -17.51 2.93
C TRP A 181 6.84 -17.10 2.82
N ARG A 182 6.10 -17.85 2.02
CA ARG A 182 4.64 -17.83 1.97
C ARG A 182 4.15 -19.28 1.99
N ASP A 183 3.04 -19.50 2.66
CA ASP A 183 2.33 -20.77 2.65
C ASP A 183 1.87 -21.20 1.24
N TRP A 184 1.56 -20.25 0.35
CA TRP A 184 1.24 -20.55 -1.05
C TRP A 184 2.44 -20.90 -1.93
N ASP A 185 3.66 -20.92 -1.38
CA ASP A 185 4.85 -21.31 -2.14
C ASP A 185 4.97 -22.84 -2.24
N GLU A 186 4.24 -23.62 -1.43
CA GLU A 186 4.31 -25.09 -1.38
C GLU A 186 4.11 -25.74 -2.77
N ASP A 187 3.31 -25.11 -3.64
CA ASP A 187 3.02 -25.60 -5.00
C ASP A 187 4.04 -25.15 -6.07
N GLU A 188 5.03 -24.31 -5.73
CA GLU A 188 5.97 -23.73 -6.69
C GLU A 188 7.19 -24.63 -6.94
N SER A 189 7.58 -24.77 -8.21
CA SER A 189 8.78 -25.54 -8.57
C SER A 189 10.04 -24.87 -8.04
N CYS A 190 11.08 -25.65 -7.70
CA CYS A 190 12.33 -25.13 -7.14
C CYS A 190 13.00 -24.05 -8.01
N GLU A 191 12.94 -24.16 -9.34
CA GLU A 191 13.52 -23.15 -10.25
C GLU A 191 12.75 -21.83 -10.21
N THR A 192 11.42 -21.88 -10.09
CA THR A 192 10.57 -20.69 -9.91
C THR A 192 10.77 -20.06 -8.54
N TYR A 193 10.90 -20.87 -7.49
CA TYR A 193 11.00 -20.42 -6.11
C TYR A 193 12.24 -19.54 -5.86
N VAL A 194 13.40 -19.88 -6.45
CA VAL A 194 14.62 -19.05 -6.31
C VAL A 194 14.39 -17.63 -6.85
N ALA A 195 13.76 -17.50 -8.02
CA ALA A 195 13.45 -16.20 -8.60
C ALA A 195 12.48 -15.42 -7.70
N LEU A 196 11.45 -16.07 -7.15
CA LEU A 196 10.52 -15.43 -6.20
C LEU A 196 11.24 -14.90 -4.95
N VAL A 197 12.18 -15.65 -4.40
CA VAL A 197 12.97 -15.23 -3.24
C VAL A 197 13.82 -14.00 -3.57
N GLU A 198 14.49 -13.99 -4.72
CA GLU A 198 15.28 -12.83 -5.17
C GLU A 198 14.40 -11.57 -5.30
N GLU A 199 13.19 -11.72 -5.83
CA GLU A 199 12.27 -10.59 -6.00
C GLU A 199 11.65 -10.10 -4.68
N ARG A 200 11.39 -10.99 -3.73
CA ARG A 200 10.95 -10.60 -2.39
C ARG A 200 12.05 -9.88 -1.61
N ILE A 201 13.31 -10.28 -1.74
CA ILE A 201 14.47 -9.56 -1.16
C ILE A 201 14.54 -8.16 -1.76
N LYS A 202 14.41 -8.05 -3.09
CA LYS A 202 14.43 -6.76 -3.79
C LYS A 202 13.26 -5.87 -3.36
N LEU A 203 12.05 -6.41 -3.29
CA LEU A 203 10.87 -5.70 -2.80
C LEU A 203 11.11 -5.15 -1.38
N TRP A 204 11.64 -5.98 -0.48
CA TRP A 204 11.99 -5.55 0.87
C TRP A 204 13.00 -4.39 0.85
N CYS A 205 14.11 -4.53 0.12
CA CYS A 205 15.13 -3.49 -0.03
C CYS A 205 14.55 -2.19 -0.62
N ASP A 206 13.69 -2.29 -1.64
CA ASP A 206 13.06 -1.14 -2.30
C ASP A 206 12.12 -0.39 -1.34
N ILE A 207 11.41 -1.10 -0.46
CA ILE A 207 10.57 -0.48 0.57
C ILE A 207 11.44 0.20 1.63
N GLU A 208 12.48 -0.48 2.14
CA GLU A 208 13.31 0.04 3.23
C GLU A 208 14.16 1.25 2.79
N ASN A 209 14.68 1.23 1.56
CA ASN A 209 15.47 2.33 1.00
C ASN A 209 14.60 3.49 0.45
N GLY A 210 13.27 3.35 0.47
CA GLY A 210 12.33 4.38 0.00
C GLY A 210 12.18 4.48 -1.51
N THR A 211 12.71 3.52 -2.28
CA THR A 211 12.44 3.38 -3.73
C THR A 211 10.93 3.21 -3.97
N ILE A 212 10.28 2.41 -3.12
CA ILE A 212 8.82 2.33 -3.06
C ILE A 212 8.33 3.35 -2.01
N PRO A 213 7.41 4.27 -2.36
CA PRO A 213 6.86 5.22 -1.42
C PRO A 213 6.29 4.56 -0.15
N VAL A 214 6.55 5.17 1.02
CA VAL A 214 6.14 4.62 2.32
C VAL A 214 4.66 4.22 2.38
N PRO A 215 3.69 5.02 1.87
CA PRO A 215 2.27 4.63 1.87
C PRO A 215 2.00 3.35 1.06
N ILE A 216 2.71 3.17 -0.04
CA ILE A 216 2.62 2.00 -0.92
C ILE A 216 3.21 0.77 -0.23
N GLY A 217 4.39 0.90 0.38
CA GLY A 217 5.01 -0.17 1.17
C GLY A 217 4.17 -0.57 2.38
N GLN A 218 3.50 0.40 3.04
CA GLN A 218 2.54 0.12 4.11
C GLN A 218 1.31 -0.62 3.60
N ARG A 219 0.79 -0.28 2.41
CA ARG A 219 -0.32 -1.01 1.77
C ARG A 219 0.05 -2.47 1.52
N PHE A 220 1.24 -2.74 1.00
CA PHE A 220 1.72 -4.13 0.83
C PHE A 220 1.74 -4.87 2.17
N ARG A 221 2.41 -4.32 3.19
CA ARG A 221 2.51 -4.95 4.52
C ARG A 221 1.13 -5.20 5.15
N LYS A 222 0.21 -4.24 5.05
CA LYS A 222 -1.17 -4.37 5.55
C LYS A 222 -1.92 -5.52 4.85
N ASN A 223 -1.78 -5.65 3.54
CA ASN A 223 -2.41 -6.73 2.78
C ASN A 223 -1.80 -8.11 3.13
N LEU A 224 -0.49 -8.17 3.33
CA LEU A 224 0.19 -9.40 3.76
C LEU A 224 -0.26 -9.83 5.18
N GLU A 225 -0.37 -8.89 6.11
CA GLU A 225 -0.88 -9.18 7.45
C GLU A 225 -2.37 -9.55 7.44
N LYS A 226 -3.19 -8.90 6.60
CA LYS A 226 -4.59 -9.29 6.38
C LYS A 226 -4.68 -10.73 5.89
N TYR A 227 -3.81 -11.13 4.95
CA TYR A 227 -3.74 -12.50 4.45
C TYR A 227 -3.44 -13.49 5.58
N LYS A 228 -2.36 -13.26 6.34
CA LYS A 228 -1.97 -14.15 7.45
C LYS A 228 -3.10 -14.33 8.46
N LYS A 229 -3.75 -13.22 8.86
CA LYS A 229 -4.88 -13.25 9.79
C LYS A 229 -6.07 -14.04 9.23
N MET A 230 -6.47 -13.76 7.99
CA MET A 230 -7.60 -14.44 7.35
C MET A 230 -7.34 -15.95 7.18
N HIS A 231 -6.10 -16.33 6.87
CA HIS A 231 -5.74 -17.73 6.74
C HIS A 231 -5.87 -18.47 8.08
N LEU A 232 -5.37 -17.87 9.16
CA LEU A 232 -5.55 -18.40 10.52
C LEU A 232 -7.02 -18.51 10.92
N GLU A 233 -7.84 -17.50 10.62
CA GLU A 233 -9.28 -17.54 10.86
C GLU A 233 -9.97 -18.68 10.08
N LEU A 234 -9.56 -18.93 8.84
CA LEU A 234 -10.09 -20.03 8.04
C LEU A 234 -9.73 -21.39 8.64
N ILE A 235 -8.46 -21.58 9.04
CA ILE A 235 -7.99 -22.81 9.70
C ILE A 235 -8.76 -23.05 11.00
N GLN A 236 -8.90 -22.00 11.84
CA GLN A 236 -9.66 -22.08 13.08
C GLN A 236 -11.13 -22.42 12.83
N TYR A 237 -11.77 -21.76 11.86
CA TYR A 237 -13.15 -22.03 11.50
C TYR A 237 -13.33 -23.48 11.05
N GLN A 238 -12.45 -23.98 10.18
CA GLN A 238 -12.46 -25.37 9.73
C GLN A 238 -12.26 -26.36 10.89
N SER A 239 -11.36 -26.07 11.83
CA SER A 239 -11.10 -26.93 12.99
C SER A 239 -12.27 -27.02 13.97
N ASN A 240 -13.15 -26.01 13.98
CA ASN A 240 -14.34 -25.99 14.83
C ASN A 240 -15.51 -26.80 14.25
N ILE A 241 -15.46 -27.17 12.97
CA ILE A 241 -16.44 -28.04 12.32
C ILE A 241 -16.14 -29.49 12.75
N LYS A 242 -16.99 -30.05 13.62
CA LYS A 242 -16.79 -31.38 14.22
C LYS A 242 -17.34 -32.53 13.37
N GLU A 243 -18.25 -32.26 12.44
CA GLU A 243 -18.96 -33.23 11.60
C GLU A 243 -18.86 -32.84 10.12
N GLU A 244 -19.65 -33.47 9.23
CA GLU A 244 -19.75 -32.98 7.85
C GLU A 244 -20.32 -31.55 7.83
N PRO A 245 -19.71 -30.64 7.06
CA PRO A 245 -20.14 -29.24 7.02
C PRO A 245 -21.55 -29.15 6.45
N THR A 246 -22.42 -28.42 7.16
CA THR A 246 -23.71 -28.01 6.63
C THR A 246 -23.54 -27.14 5.38
N ALA A 247 -24.59 -26.99 4.57
CA ALA A 247 -24.54 -26.13 3.39
C ALA A 247 -24.16 -24.67 3.73
N GLU A 248 -24.62 -24.14 4.87
CA GLU A 248 -24.29 -22.80 5.34
C GLU A 248 -22.81 -22.68 5.71
N GLU A 249 -22.27 -23.64 6.46
CA GLU A 249 -20.84 -23.69 6.83
C GLU A 249 -19.94 -23.84 5.60
N ALA A 250 -20.35 -24.67 4.63
CA ALA A 250 -19.63 -24.83 3.37
C ALA A 250 -19.59 -23.54 2.56
N VAL A 251 -20.71 -22.80 2.48
CA VAL A 251 -20.76 -21.50 1.82
C VAL A 251 -19.86 -20.48 2.53
N GLU A 252 -19.86 -20.46 3.87
CA GLU A 252 -19.03 -19.52 4.63
C GLU A 252 -17.54 -19.83 4.52
N CYS A 253 -17.15 -21.11 4.57
CA CYS A 253 -15.80 -21.57 4.24
C CYS A 253 -15.40 -21.11 2.83
N TRP A 254 -16.28 -21.28 1.85
CA TRP A 254 -15.99 -20.91 0.46
C TRP A 254 -15.81 -19.39 0.29
N LYS A 255 -16.60 -18.56 0.97
CA LYS A 255 -16.41 -17.10 0.96
C LYS A 255 -15.04 -16.70 1.53
N LYS A 256 -14.67 -17.25 2.70
CA LYS A 256 -13.37 -16.99 3.34
C LYS A 256 -12.21 -17.44 2.45
N TYR A 257 -12.30 -18.65 1.90
CA TYR A 257 -11.32 -19.18 0.96
C TYR A 257 -11.20 -18.33 -0.31
N TYR A 258 -12.33 -17.92 -0.88
CA TYR A 258 -12.33 -17.07 -2.08
C TYR A 258 -11.66 -15.72 -1.83
N GLU A 259 -11.96 -15.06 -0.71
CA GLU A 259 -11.30 -13.80 -0.36
C GLU A 259 -9.80 -14.00 -0.11
N LEU A 260 -9.38 -15.12 0.49
CA LEU A 260 -7.97 -15.48 0.69
C LEU A 260 -7.24 -15.67 -0.65
N VAL A 261 -7.83 -16.41 -1.60
CA VAL A 261 -7.26 -16.63 -2.94
C VAL A 261 -7.12 -15.32 -3.70
N MET A 262 -8.13 -14.44 -3.62
CA MET A 262 -8.06 -13.10 -4.24
C MET A 262 -6.94 -12.25 -3.65
N LEU A 263 -6.74 -12.30 -2.34
CA LEU A 263 -5.68 -11.57 -1.66
C LEU A 263 -4.29 -12.15 -1.95
N CYS A 264 -4.15 -13.48 -2.03
CA CYS A 264 -2.94 -14.15 -2.50
C CYS A 264 -2.57 -13.70 -3.92
N GLY A 265 -3.52 -13.73 -4.86
CA GLY A 265 -3.31 -13.27 -6.22
C GLY A 265 -2.84 -11.80 -6.28
N LEU A 266 -3.41 -10.93 -5.45
CA LEU A 266 -2.95 -9.54 -5.32
C LEU A 266 -1.50 -9.47 -4.84
N LEU A 267 -1.14 -10.21 -3.79
CA LEU A 267 0.22 -10.22 -3.23
C LEU A 267 1.24 -10.77 -4.24
N LYS A 268 0.90 -11.81 -5.02
CA LYS A 268 1.75 -12.28 -6.12
C LYS A 268 2.00 -11.18 -7.16
N ILE A 269 1.01 -10.36 -7.47
CA ILE A 269 1.17 -9.21 -8.39
C ILE A 269 2.11 -8.13 -7.81
N TRP A 270 2.10 -7.91 -6.50
CA TRP A 270 3.07 -7.01 -5.85
C TRP A 270 4.50 -7.52 -5.96
N GLU A 271 4.67 -8.83 -5.82
CA GLU A 271 5.98 -9.49 -5.85
C GLU A 271 6.58 -9.55 -7.27
N ASP A 272 5.75 -9.46 -8.33
CA ASP A 272 6.15 -9.53 -9.75
C ASP A 272 6.75 -8.22 -10.35
N LEU A 273 7.52 -7.42 -9.58
CA LEU A 273 8.31 -6.21 -9.98
C LEU A 273 7.64 -5.04 -10.74
N ARG A 274 6.52 -5.23 -11.44
CA ARG A 274 6.07 -4.32 -12.51
C ARG A 274 5.35 -3.06 -12.02
N LEU A 275 5.15 -2.90 -10.70
CA LEU A 275 4.21 -1.91 -10.15
C LEU A 275 4.83 -0.92 -9.15
N ARG A 276 6.16 -0.83 -9.06
CA ARG A 276 6.86 -0.15 -7.93
C ARG A 276 6.50 1.32 -7.67
N ALA A 277 6.01 2.08 -8.66
CA ALA A 277 5.64 3.49 -8.45
C ALA A 277 4.23 3.70 -7.86
N HIS A 278 3.28 2.77 -8.07
CA HIS A 278 1.86 2.96 -7.70
C HIS A 278 1.21 1.74 -7.01
N GLY A 279 1.88 0.57 -7.05
CA GLY A 279 1.37 -0.73 -6.64
C GLY A 279 0.13 -1.16 -7.44
N PRO A 280 -0.31 -2.43 -7.31
CA PRO A 280 -1.60 -2.86 -7.84
C PRO A 280 -2.74 -2.18 -7.09
N LEU A 281 -3.77 -1.80 -7.83
CA LEU A 281 -5.00 -1.28 -7.25
C LEU A 281 -5.66 -2.34 -6.38
N THR A 282 -6.29 -1.91 -5.29
CA THR A 282 -6.99 -2.81 -4.37
C THR A 282 -8.10 -3.55 -5.11
N PRO A 283 -8.11 -4.90 -5.12
CA PRO A 283 -9.16 -5.68 -5.75
C PRO A 283 -10.45 -5.44 -4.98
N ARG A 284 -11.48 -4.93 -5.68
CA ARG A 284 -12.72 -4.50 -5.05
C ARG A 284 -13.79 -5.57 -5.20
N ILE A 285 -14.40 -5.97 -4.08
CA ILE A 285 -15.61 -6.80 -4.07
C ILE A 285 -16.67 -6.10 -4.94
N LEU A 286 -17.21 -6.81 -5.92
CA LEU A 286 -18.19 -6.27 -6.86
C LEU A 286 -19.49 -5.97 -6.11
N ARG A 287 -19.74 -4.69 -5.77
CA ARG A 287 -21.09 -4.25 -5.41
C ARG A 287 -21.98 -4.42 -6.62
N ARG A 288 -23.06 -5.20 -6.48
CA ARG A 288 -24.06 -5.38 -7.52
C ARG A 288 -24.72 -4.03 -7.81
N ARG A 289 -24.71 -3.63 -9.09
CA ARG A 289 -25.42 -2.44 -9.56
C ARG A 289 -26.92 -2.59 -9.28
N ARG A 290 -27.55 -1.56 -8.72
CA ARG A 290 -29.00 -1.46 -8.52
C ARG A 290 -29.73 -1.20 -9.83
N GLY A 291 -29.14 -0.37 -10.69
CA GLY A 291 -29.75 0.01 -11.96
C GLY A 291 -30.81 1.08 -11.77
N HIS A 292 -31.79 1.11 -12.67
CA HIS A 292 -32.89 2.08 -12.61
C HIS A 292 -33.97 1.59 -11.64
N ARG A 293 -34.74 2.52 -11.07
CA ARG A 293 -35.91 2.19 -10.23
C ARG A 293 -37.02 1.56 -11.09
N ASP A 294 -37.84 0.71 -10.47
CA ASP A 294 -38.96 0.02 -11.15
C ASP A 294 -40.01 0.99 -11.72
N ASP A 295 -40.18 2.16 -11.09
CA ASP A 295 -41.09 3.22 -11.55
C ASP A 295 -40.47 4.15 -12.60
N GLY A 296 -39.19 3.98 -12.92
CA GLY A 296 -38.43 4.78 -13.89
C GLY A 296 -38.21 6.24 -13.49
N LYS A 297 -38.56 6.65 -12.27
CA LYS A 297 -38.44 8.05 -11.82
C LYS A 297 -37.08 8.31 -11.18
N ALA A 298 -36.46 9.42 -11.57
CA ALA A 298 -35.23 9.88 -10.91
C ALA A 298 -35.56 10.64 -9.62
N VAL A 299 -34.79 10.39 -8.58
CA VAL A 299 -34.86 11.08 -7.29
C VAL A 299 -33.67 12.02 -7.16
N THR A 300 -33.91 13.19 -6.60
CA THR A 300 -32.86 14.15 -6.23
C THR A 300 -32.64 14.10 -4.72
N HIS A 301 -31.49 13.56 -4.34
CA HIS A 301 -31.05 13.45 -2.96
C HIS A 301 -30.39 14.75 -2.50
N ILE A 302 -30.96 15.41 -1.50
CA ILE A 302 -30.41 16.63 -0.91
C ILE A 302 -29.56 16.26 0.30
N VAL A 303 -28.30 16.68 0.32
CA VAL A 303 -27.37 16.47 1.42
C VAL A 303 -27.06 17.82 2.08
N ALA A 304 -27.53 17.98 3.31
CA ALA A 304 -27.32 19.18 4.11
C ALA A 304 -27.46 18.86 5.60
N LYS A 305 -26.61 19.45 6.45
CA LYS A 305 -26.73 19.34 7.92
C LYS A 305 -28.01 20.01 8.44
N THR A 306 -28.48 21.04 7.77
CA THR A 306 -29.70 21.78 8.13
C THR A 306 -30.39 22.21 6.85
N MET A 307 -31.70 22.07 6.80
CA MET A 307 -32.51 22.37 5.62
C MET A 307 -33.37 23.61 5.86
N THR A 308 -33.34 24.55 4.92
CA THR A 308 -34.22 25.72 4.92
C THR A 308 -35.19 25.65 3.74
N ALA A 309 -36.34 26.31 3.86
CA ALA A 309 -37.30 26.37 2.76
C ALA A 309 -36.73 27.04 1.49
N GLU A 310 -35.72 27.90 1.64
CA GLU A 310 -35.04 28.56 0.53
C GLU A 310 -34.25 27.58 -0.34
N MET A 311 -33.59 26.59 0.28
CA MET A 311 -32.81 25.57 -0.41
C MET A 311 -33.63 24.74 -1.41
N VAL A 312 -34.95 24.69 -1.24
CA VAL A 312 -35.85 23.89 -2.09
C VAL A 312 -36.43 24.70 -3.25
N LYS A 313 -36.36 26.04 -3.20
CA LYS A 313 -37.04 26.93 -4.16
C LYS A 313 -36.54 26.78 -5.59
N ASP A 314 -35.27 26.42 -5.76
CA ASP A 314 -34.62 26.32 -7.06
C ASP A 314 -34.91 25.00 -7.79
N PHE A 315 -35.58 24.05 -7.12
CA PHE A 315 -35.99 22.79 -7.72
C PHE A 315 -37.34 22.92 -8.43
N SER A 316 -37.53 22.13 -9.49
CA SER A 316 -38.82 22.03 -10.17
C SER A 316 -39.87 21.40 -9.24
N VAL A 317 -41.13 21.81 -9.42
CA VAL A 317 -42.27 21.30 -8.63
C VAL A 317 -42.46 19.79 -8.77
N ASP A 318 -42.06 19.22 -9.92
CA ASP A 318 -42.20 17.79 -10.21
C ASP A 318 -41.00 16.95 -9.74
N THR A 319 -39.95 17.58 -9.19
CA THR A 319 -38.76 16.87 -8.74
C THR A 319 -39.04 16.09 -7.45
N LEU A 320 -38.77 14.79 -7.47
CA LEU A 320 -38.81 13.96 -6.27
C LEU A 320 -37.58 14.26 -5.41
N LEU A 321 -37.81 14.80 -4.21
CA LEU A 321 -36.75 15.18 -3.28
C LEU A 321 -36.68 14.22 -2.10
N GLN A 322 -35.45 13.83 -1.73
CA GLN A 322 -35.20 13.09 -0.49
C GLN A 322 -34.01 13.71 0.24
N GLN A 323 -34.21 14.14 1.48
CA GLN A 323 -33.15 14.74 2.29
C GLN A 323 -32.37 13.67 3.07
N HIS A 324 -31.07 13.91 3.21
CA HIS A 324 -30.13 13.14 4.01
C HIS A 324 -29.26 14.07 4.84
N ASP A 325 -28.91 13.63 6.05
CA ASP A 325 -27.97 14.28 6.95
C ASP A 325 -26.50 13.96 6.62
N ASN A 326 -26.27 12.86 5.92
CA ASN A 326 -24.96 12.35 5.55
C ASN A 326 -24.89 11.95 4.07
N LEU A 327 -23.77 12.27 3.42
CA LEU A 327 -23.49 11.94 2.02
C LEU A 327 -23.46 10.41 1.78
N ASN A 328 -22.97 9.61 2.74
CA ASN A 328 -22.98 8.15 2.60
C ASN A 328 -24.41 7.59 2.45
N MET A 329 -25.36 8.07 3.25
CA MET A 329 -26.76 7.65 3.22
C MET A 329 -27.44 8.01 1.89
N ALA A 330 -27.11 9.19 1.36
CA ALA A 330 -27.57 9.62 0.05
C ALA A 330 -27.05 8.68 -1.06
N LEU A 331 -25.75 8.42 -1.08
CA LEU A 331 -25.12 7.52 -2.07
C LEU A 331 -25.65 6.09 -1.95
N ASP A 332 -25.92 5.60 -0.73
CA ASP A 332 -26.53 4.30 -0.51
C ASP A 332 -28.00 4.24 -0.92
N SER A 333 -28.68 5.36 -1.11
CA SER A 333 -30.06 5.41 -1.58
C SER A 333 -30.19 5.62 -3.10
N CYS A 334 -29.07 5.93 -3.77
CA CYS A 334 -29.04 6.26 -5.20
C CYS A 334 -29.28 5.05 -6.10
N TYR A 335 -30.04 5.27 -7.16
CA TYR A 335 -30.21 4.43 -8.34
C TYR A 335 -29.65 5.16 -9.56
N SER A 336 -29.43 4.43 -10.65
CA SER A 336 -29.00 5.04 -11.91
C SER A 336 -30.06 6.03 -12.42
N GLY A 337 -29.62 7.24 -12.79
CA GLY A 337 -30.46 8.38 -13.16
C GLY A 337 -30.69 9.40 -12.04
N ASP A 338 -30.34 9.06 -10.79
CA ASP A 338 -30.53 9.96 -9.65
C ASP A 338 -29.51 11.10 -9.60
N ASN A 339 -29.89 12.17 -8.91
CA ASN A 339 -29.04 13.33 -8.65
C ASN A 339 -28.77 13.47 -7.15
N VAL A 340 -27.56 13.88 -6.78
CA VAL A 340 -27.16 14.21 -5.42
C VAL A 340 -26.76 15.67 -5.38
N VAL A 341 -27.45 16.47 -4.58
CA VAL A 341 -27.19 17.91 -4.40
C VAL A 341 -26.65 18.16 -3.01
N ILE A 342 -25.41 18.64 -2.95
CA ILE A 342 -24.69 18.87 -1.71
C ILE A 342 -24.66 20.37 -1.43
N PHE A 343 -25.22 20.78 -0.30
CA PHE A 343 -25.19 22.18 0.12
C PHE A 343 -23.86 22.54 0.81
N PRO A 344 -23.50 23.83 0.89
CA PRO A 344 -22.29 24.31 1.56
C PRO A 344 -22.01 23.62 2.90
N GLY A 345 -20.79 23.14 3.07
CA GLY A 345 -20.35 22.41 4.25
C GLY A 345 -19.13 21.51 3.98
N GLU A 346 -18.61 20.95 5.07
CA GLU A 346 -17.56 19.93 5.04
C GLU A 346 -18.18 18.54 5.30
N TYR A 347 -17.84 17.59 4.43
CA TYR A 347 -18.41 16.24 4.38
C TYR A 347 -17.31 15.18 4.30
N LYS A 348 -17.65 13.98 4.73
CA LYS A 348 -16.88 12.75 4.49
C LYS A 348 -17.79 11.74 3.82
N ALA A 349 -17.26 10.98 2.86
CA ALA A 349 -18.03 9.92 2.23
C ALA A 349 -17.14 8.75 1.80
N LEU A 350 -17.32 7.64 2.49
CA LEU A 350 -16.70 6.35 2.18
C LEU A 350 -17.28 5.79 0.89
N ASN A 351 -18.57 5.99 0.65
CA ASN A 351 -19.24 5.42 -0.52
C ASN A 351 -18.80 6.03 -1.86
N LEU A 352 -18.06 7.15 -1.84
CA LEU A 352 -17.40 7.67 -3.04
C LEU A 352 -16.30 6.72 -3.53
N SER A 353 -15.74 5.87 -2.67
CA SER A 353 -14.71 4.90 -3.03
C SER A 353 -15.26 3.71 -3.83
N MET A 354 -16.55 3.71 -4.19
CA MET A 354 -17.19 2.68 -5.02
C MET A 354 -18.50 3.17 -5.65
N LEU A 355 -18.42 4.01 -6.67
CA LEU A 355 -19.57 4.46 -7.46
C LEU A 355 -19.90 3.46 -8.58
N THR A 356 -21.08 2.85 -8.50
CA THR A 356 -21.57 1.85 -9.48
C THR A 356 -22.78 2.31 -10.28
N GLU A 357 -23.49 3.34 -9.80
CA GLU A 357 -24.69 3.87 -10.43
C GLU A 357 -24.37 5.07 -11.31
N ASP A 358 -25.14 5.25 -12.39
CA ASP A 358 -24.99 6.39 -13.27
C ASP A 358 -25.67 7.61 -12.64
N ILE A 359 -24.92 8.44 -11.91
CA ILE A 359 -25.47 9.53 -11.10
C ILE A 359 -24.73 10.85 -11.33
N ILE A 360 -25.42 11.94 -10.97
CA ILE A 360 -24.84 13.30 -10.93
C ILE A 360 -24.69 13.72 -9.47
N ILE A 361 -23.49 14.15 -9.07
CA ILE A 361 -23.21 14.72 -7.75
C ILE A 361 -22.81 16.18 -7.96
N GLN A 362 -23.59 17.12 -7.43
CA GLN A 362 -23.40 18.55 -7.65
C GLN A 362 -23.43 19.36 -6.36
N GLY A 363 -22.54 20.34 -6.22
CA GLY A 363 -22.59 21.35 -5.17
C GLY A 363 -23.62 22.44 -5.47
N ALA A 364 -24.42 22.83 -4.48
CA ALA A 364 -25.38 23.93 -4.53
C ALA A 364 -24.74 25.27 -4.13
N GLY A 365 -23.65 25.64 -4.80
CA GLY A 365 -22.89 26.84 -4.47
C GLY A 365 -21.56 26.92 -5.20
N LYS A 366 -20.63 27.70 -4.64
CA LYS A 366 -19.26 27.78 -5.14
C LYS A 366 -18.48 26.52 -4.73
N PRO A 367 -17.55 26.01 -5.58
CA PRO A 367 -16.83 24.78 -5.27
C PRO A 367 -16.04 24.84 -3.96
N GLU A 368 -15.57 26.01 -3.52
CA GLU A 368 -14.83 26.19 -2.27
C GLU A 368 -15.70 26.03 -1.01
N GLU A 369 -17.03 26.16 -1.15
CA GLU A 369 -17.98 26.07 -0.04
C GLU A 369 -18.44 24.62 0.21
N ILE A 370 -18.23 23.72 -0.75
CA ILE A 370 -18.60 22.29 -0.66
C ILE A 370 -17.31 21.47 -0.64
N VAL A 371 -16.86 21.08 0.55
CA VAL A 371 -15.61 20.35 0.74
C VAL A 371 -15.91 18.91 1.14
N ILE A 372 -15.39 17.95 0.38
CA ILE A 372 -15.44 16.54 0.73
C ILE A 372 -14.02 16.07 1.02
N VAL A 373 -13.80 15.54 2.21
CA VAL A 373 -12.49 15.07 2.69
C VAL A 373 -12.48 13.55 2.70
N SER A 374 -11.38 12.95 2.23
CA SER A 374 -11.21 11.49 2.29
C SER A 374 -11.05 11.01 3.73
N GLU A 375 -11.34 9.73 3.96
CA GLU A 375 -11.07 9.08 5.25
C GLU A 375 -9.69 8.39 5.21
N PRO A 376 -8.71 8.79 6.05
CA PRO A 376 -7.34 8.26 5.98
C PRO A 376 -7.20 6.75 6.21
N THR A 377 -8.22 6.12 6.79
CA THR A 377 -8.24 4.67 7.03
C THR A 377 -8.53 3.86 5.76
N HIS A 378 -9.03 4.50 4.70
CA HIS A 378 -9.40 3.87 3.43
C HIS A 378 -8.34 4.07 2.36
N GLU A 379 -8.18 3.07 1.50
CA GLU A 379 -7.11 3.05 0.49
C GLU A 379 -7.42 3.96 -0.71
N SER A 380 -8.71 4.15 -1.02
CA SER A 380 -9.19 4.92 -2.16
C SER A 380 -10.17 6.01 -1.71
N PHE A 381 -10.16 7.15 -2.40
CA PHE A 381 -11.09 8.24 -2.10
C PHE A 381 -12.31 8.23 -3.02
N VAL A 382 -12.16 8.56 -4.31
CA VAL A 382 -13.23 8.49 -5.29
C VAL A 382 -12.92 7.43 -6.33
N VAL A 383 -13.88 6.55 -6.59
CA VAL A 383 -13.73 5.46 -7.56
C VAL A 383 -15.02 5.32 -8.34
N SER A 384 -14.92 5.23 -9.67
CA SER A 384 -16.07 4.95 -10.52
C SER A 384 -15.89 3.68 -11.34
N LYS A 385 -16.91 2.83 -11.32
CA LYS A 385 -17.15 1.74 -12.27
C LYS A 385 -18.41 1.97 -13.12
N ALA A 386 -19.19 3.01 -12.83
CA ALA A 386 -20.45 3.25 -13.53
C ALA A 386 -20.23 3.66 -15.00
N GLN A 387 -21.26 3.54 -15.82
CA GLN A 387 -21.16 3.93 -17.23
C GLN A 387 -21.01 5.43 -17.37
N ASN A 388 -21.70 6.23 -16.55
CA ASN A 388 -21.61 7.68 -16.57
C ASN A 388 -21.79 8.28 -15.16
N VAL A 389 -20.72 8.83 -14.58
CA VAL A 389 -20.79 9.60 -13.33
C VAL A 389 -20.34 11.03 -13.59
N LYS A 390 -21.05 12.01 -13.02
CA LYS A 390 -20.70 13.42 -13.16
C LYS A 390 -20.59 14.10 -11.80
N LEU A 391 -19.44 14.71 -11.52
CA LEU A 391 -19.20 15.54 -10.34
C LEU A 391 -19.10 17.02 -10.75
N MET A 392 -19.79 17.91 -10.05
CA MET A 392 -19.84 19.34 -10.37
C MET A 392 -19.75 20.22 -9.13
N HIS A 393 -19.08 21.38 -9.25
CA HIS A 393 -19.15 22.47 -8.27
C HIS A 393 -18.76 22.07 -6.84
N LEU A 394 -17.68 21.30 -6.68
CA LEU A 394 -17.24 20.82 -5.38
C LEU A 394 -15.72 20.73 -5.27
N THR A 395 -15.23 20.69 -4.03
CA THR A 395 -13.83 20.47 -3.70
C THR A 395 -13.65 19.07 -3.11
N LEU A 396 -12.72 18.29 -3.66
CA LEU A 396 -12.24 17.04 -3.09
C LEU A 396 -10.88 17.27 -2.45
N VAL A 397 -10.71 16.83 -1.20
CA VAL A 397 -9.45 16.94 -0.44
C VAL A 397 -9.00 15.55 -0.03
N GLN A 398 -7.91 15.08 -0.62
CA GLN A 398 -7.26 13.84 -0.25
C GLN A 398 -6.46 14.01 1.04
N GLN A 399 -6.61 13.07 1.96
CA GLN A 399 -5.89 12.91 3.22
C GLN A 399 -5.63 11.42 3.45
N GLY A 400 -4.37 11.00 3.35
CA GLY A 400 -3.92 9.67 3.76
C GLY A 400 -4.34 8.47 2.88
N THR A 401 -5.02 8.68 1.74
CA THR A 401 -5.36 7.59 0.81
C THR A 401 -4.18 7.26 -0.12
N VAL A 402 -4.11 6.01 -0.60
CA VAL A 402 -2.95 5.48 -1.35
C VAL A 402 -3.19 5.45 -2.86
N ASP A 403 -4.43 5.27 -3.32
CA ASP A 403 -4.76 5.13 -4.75
C ASP A 403 -4.88 6.46 -5.53
N GLY A 404 -4.62 7.59 -4.85
CA GLY A 404 -4.86 8.94 -5.37
C GLY A 404 -6.25 9.49 -5.02
N ILE A 405 -6.58 10.66 -5.60
CA ILE A 405 -7.85 11.34 -5.32
C ILE A 405 -9.03 10.70 -6.08
N VAL A 406 -8.82 10.28 -7.33
CA VAL A 406 -9.86 9.70 -8.19
C VAL A 406 -9.29 8.56 -9.03
N VAL A 407 -10.00 7.43 -9.08
CA VAL A 407 -9.72 6.30 -9.99
C VAL A 407 -10.95 5.99 -10.85
N VAL A 408 -10.81 6.13 -12.17
CA VAL A 408 -11.84 5.72 -13.13
C VAL A 408 -11.51 4.33 -13.64
N GLU A 409 -12.19 3.31 -13.10
CA GLU A 409 -11.91 1.92 -13.44
C GLU A 409 -12.59 1.47 -14.73
N SER A 410 -13.81 1.95 -14.97
CA SER A 410 -14.58 1.68 -16.18
C SER A 410 -15.60 2.78 -16.45
N GLY A 411 -16.13 2.80 -17.69
CA GLY A 411 -17.15 3.77 -18.10
C GLY A 411 -16.60 5.18 -18.26
N HIS A 412 -17.42 6.18 -17.95
CA HIS A 412 -17.12 7.59 -18.14
C HIS A 412 -17.29 8.38 -16.84
N MET A 413 -16.29 9.18 -16.49
CA MET A 413 -16.38 10.12 -15.38
C MET A 413 -16.16 11.55 -15.87
N THR A 414 -17.02 12.45 -15.41
CA THR A 414 -16.99 13.87 -15.80
C THR A 414 -16.83 14.75 -14.57
N PHE A 415 -15.85 15.65 -14.59
CA PHE A 415 -15.67 16.72 -13.61
C PHE A 415 -15.92 18.08 -14.27
N VAL A 416 -16.74 18.92 -13.65
CA VAL A 416 -17.03 20.28 -14.14
C VAL A 416 -16.90 21.28 -13.00
N ASN A 417 -15.97 22.22 -13.13
CA ASN A 417 -15.75 23.28 -12.15
C ASN A 417 -15.57 22.69 -10.73
N CYS A 418 -14.61 21.76 -10.61
CA CYS A 418 -14.22 21.10 -9.37
C CYS A 418 -12.79 21.46 -8.98
N ILE A 419 -12.47 21.35 -7.69
CA ILE A 419 -11.10 21.53 -7.16
C ILE A 419 -10.64 20.22 -6.55
N LEU A 420 -9.54 19.66 -7.07
CA LEU A 420 -8.96 18.38 -6.65
C LEU A 420 -7.64 18.62 -5.93
N LYS A 421 -7.65 18.59 -4.59
CA LYS A 421 -6.45 18.75 -3.75
C LYS A 421 -5.90 17.39 -3.37
N CYS A 422 -4.80 17.02 -4.01
CA CYS A 422 -4.21 15.70 -3.96
C CYS A 422 -3.07 15.64 -2.93
N GLU A 423 -2.85 14.46 -2.35
CA GLU A 423 -1.65 14.11 -1.58
C GLU A 423 -0.85 12.99 -2.27
N GLY A 424 -1.49 12.10 -3.03
CA GLY A 424 -0.86 11.00 -3.77
C GLY A 424 -0.82 11.26 -5.28
N THR A 425 -1.28 10.29 -6.08
CA THR A 425 -1.61 10.52 -7.50
C THR A 425 -2.88 11.36 -7.61
N GLY A 426 -2.99 12.18 -8.65
CA GLY A 426 -4.21 12.92 -8.96
C GLY A 426 -5.34 12.01 -9.46
N VAL A 427 -5.71 12.16 -10.73
CA VAL A 427 -6.75 11.34 -11.37
C VAL A 427 -6.12 10.22 -12.19
N CYS A 428 -6.43 8.97 -11.86
CA CYS A 428 -5.99 7.79 -12.60
C CYS A 428 -7.13 7.23 -13.46
N VAL A 429 -6.89 7.04 -14.77
CA VAL A 429 -7.88 6.50 -15.72
C VAL A 429 -7.39 5.16 -16.23
N LEU A 430 -8.12 4.09 -15.92
CA LEU A 430 -7.71 2.73 -16.26
C LEU A 430 -8.03 2.34 -17.71
N THR A 431 -7.52 1.18 -18.11
CA THR A 431 -7.69 0.63 -19.46
C THR A 431 -9.16 0.57 -19.88
N GLY A 432 -9.48 1.21 -21.01
CA GLY A 432 -10.83 1.26 -21.57
C GLY A 432 -11.79 2.23 -20.87
N ALA A 433 -11.36 2.90 -19.79
CA ALA A 433 -12.15 3.94 -19.13
C ALA A 433 -11.99 5.30 -19.83
N SER A 434 -12.88 6.23 -19.50
CA SER A 434 -12.93 7.55 -20.11
C SER A 434 -13.15 8.66 -19.09
N LEU A 435 -12.48 9.79 -19.31
CA LEU A 435 -12.48 10.93 -18.41
C LEU A 435 -12.76 12.22 -19.17
N THR A 436 -13.63 13.07 -18.64
CA THR A 436 -13.79 14.46 -19.08
C THR A 436 -13.58 15.39 -17.89
N ILE A 437 -12.67 16.34 -18.01
CA ILE A 437 -12.48 17.39 -16.99
C ILE A 437 -12.61 18.75 -17.68
N THR A 438 -13.52 19.59 -17.18
CA THR A 438 -13.70 20.95 -17.68
C THR A 438 -13.64 21.99 -16.57
N ASN A 439 -12.95 23.10 -16.84
CA ASN A 439 -12.85 24.27 -15.96
C ASN A 439 -12.49 23.93 -14.51
N SER A 440 -11.67 22.90 -14.29
CA SER A 440 -11.34 22.38 -12.96
C SER A 440 -9.87 22.60 -12.61
N GLU A 441 -9.54 22.49 -11.33
CA GLU A 441 -8.18 22.61 -10.81
C GLU A 441 -7.71 21.30 -10.19
N ILE A 442 -6.51 20.85 -10.55
CA ILE A 442 -5.84 19.68 -9.96
C ILE A 442 -4.51 20.14 -9.40
N THR A 443 -4.30 19.93 -8.10
CA THR A 443 -3.08 20.42 -7.44
C THR A 443 -2.62 19.55 -6.27
N GLY A 444 -1.32 19.62 -5.97
CA GLY A 444 -0.70 19.01 -4.78
C GLY A 444 -0.29 17.55 -4.94
N ALA A 445 -0.49 16.95 -6.13
CA ALA A 445 -0.18 15.54 -6.34
C ALA A 445 1.32 15.25 -6.15
N GLN A 446 1.64 14.24 -5.34
CA GLN A 446 3.01 13.72 -5.25
C GLN A 446 3.43 13.00 -6.54
N GLY A 447 2.48 12.35 -7.22
CA GLY A 447 2.65 11.81 -8.58
C GLY A 447 2.08 12.73 -9.65
N ALA A 448 1.69 12.18 -10.80
CA ALA A 448 1.02 12.95 -11.85
C ALA A 448 -0.34 13.49 -11.38
N GLY A 449 -0.72 14.67 -11.88
CA GLY A 449 -2.05 15.23 -11.69
C GLY A 449 -3.10 14.46 -12.50
N VAL A 450 -2.75 13.98 -13.69
CA VAL A 450 -3.58 13.06 -14.48
C VAL A 450 -2.71 11.93 -15.02
N GLU A 451 -3.16 10.69 -14.83
CA GLU A 451 -2.48 9.49 -15.30
C GLU A 451 -3.41 8.67 -16.19
N LEU A 452 -3.00 8.42 -17.43
CA LEU A 452 -3.74 7.65 -18.41
C LEU A 452 -3.11 6.29 -18.62
N HIS A 453 -3.85 5.24 -18.30
CA HIS A 453 -3.46 3.86 -18.59
C HIS A 453 -3.73 3.50 -20.05
N PRO A 454 -3.13 2.41 -20.54
CA PRO A 454 -3.25 2.08 -21.93
C PRO A 454 -4.69 1.81 -22.39
N GLY A 455 -5.07 2.35 -23.55
CA GLY A 455 -6.41 2.25 -24.13
C GLY A 455 -7.48 3.10 -23.45
N SER A 456 -7.12 3.93 -22.47
CA SER A 456 -8.02 4.92 -21.87
C SER A 456 -8.26 6.12 -22.79
N THR A 457 -9.27 6.93 -22.47
CA THR A 457 -9.54 8.19 -23.18
C THR A 457 -9.73 9.35 -22.23
N ALA A 458 -9.25 10.54 -22.59
CA ALA A 458 -9.41 11.73 -21.79
C ALA A 458 -9.67 12.99 -22.62
N ILE A 459 -10.56 13.85 -22.12
CA ILE A 459 -10.84 15.19 -22.63
C ILE A 459 -10.58 16.18 -21.50
N LEU A 460 -9.61 17.06 -21.68
CA LEU A 460 -9.25 18.11 -20.72
C LEU A 460 -9.48 19.47 -21.37
N GLU A 461 -10.44 20.26 -20.87
CA GLU A 461 -10.72 21.60 -21.37
C GLU A 461 -10.73 22.68 -20.28
N GLY A 462 -9.91 23.73 -20.43
CA GLY A 462 -9.94 24.88 -19.52
C GLY A 462 -9.43 24.60 -18.11
N ASN A 463 -8.62 23.55 -17.91
CA ASN A 463 -8.19 23.13 -16.58
C ASN A 463 -6.86 23.75 -16.14
N LYS A 464 -6.64 23.80 -14.83
CA LYS A 464 -5.36 24.13 -14.22
C LYS A 464 -4.75 22.89 -13.58
N ILE A 465 -3.53 22.51 -13.96
CA ILE A 465 -2.82 21.36 -13.39
C ILE A 465 -1.45 21.82 -12.91
N HIS A 466 -1.25 21.89 -11.59
CA HIS A 466 -0.03 22.49 -11.04
C HIS A 466 0.39 21.94 -9.69
N HIS A 467 1.66 22.11 -9.38
CA HIS A 467 2.26 21.59 -8.14
C HIS A 467 2.06 20.08 -8.01
N CYS A 468 2.17 19.36 -9.13
CA CYS A 468 2.15 17.91 -9.22
C CYS A 468 3.58 17.36 -9.40
N ASN A 469 3.73 16.04 -9.22
CA ASN A 469 4.98 15.29 -9.27
C ASN A 469 6.04 15.71 -8.21
N ASN A 470 5.59 16.25 -7.08
CA ASN A 470 6.44 16.84 -6.05
C ASN A 470 7.21 15.84 -5.17
N PHE A 471 7.41 14.61 -5.62
CA PHE A 471 8.15 13.59 -4.88
C PHE A 471 9.64 13.98 -4.74
N LYS A 472 10.14 14.05 -3.50
CA LYS A 472 11.56 14.34 -3.21
C LYS A 472 12.35 13.03 -3.21
N THR A 473 12.90 12.62 -4.34
CA THR A 473 13.89 11.53 -4.38
C THR A 473 15.29 12.10 -4.57
N ASN A 474 16.16 11.79 -3.62
CA ASN A 474 17.61 11.88 -3.82
C ASN A 474 17.97 10.73 -4.78
N GLU A 475 18.13 11.01 -6.08
CA GLU A 475 18.93 10.28 -7.09
C GLU A 475 18.38 10.57 -8.50
N SER A 476 19.30 10.76 -9.45
CA SER A 476 19.16 11.51 -10.69
C SER A 476 18.48 10.77 -11.87
N SER A 477 17.58 9.82 -11.62
CA SER A 477 17.00 8.99 -12.70
C SER A 477 15.47 8.95 -12.77
N GLN A 478 14.73 9.70 -11.95
CA GLN A 478 13.26 9.75 -12.01
C GLN A 478 12.63 11.14 -12.25
N GLY A 479 13.43 12.14 -12.61
CA GLY A 479 12.94 13.48 -13.05
C GLY A 479 12.25 13.51 -14.42
N ALA A 480 11.67 12.38 -14.86
CA ALA A 480 11.15 12.19 -16.21
C ALA A 480 9.61 12.24 -16.29
N LEU A 481 8.91 12.12 -15.14
CA LEU A 481 7.45 12.18 -15.07
C LEU A 481 6.95 13.63 -15.06
N GLY A 482 5.72 13.84 -15.51
CA GLY A 482 5.15 15.17 -15.70
C GLY A 482 3.85 15.42 -14.95
N GLY A 483 3.26 16.60 -15.17
CA GLY A 483 1.92 16.93 -14.66
C GLY A 483 0.85 15.97 -15.20
N ILE A 484 1.00 15.51 -16.45
CA ILE A 484 0.18 14.47 -17.07
C ILE A 484 1.08 13.31 -17.54
N ASN A 485 0.75 12.08 -17.16
CA ASN A 485 1.46 10.87 -17.59
C ASN A 485 0.59 9.99 -18.50
N ILE A 486 1.16 9.48 -19.58
CA ILE A 486 0.46 8.66 -20.59
C ILE A 486 1.20 7.33 -20.77
N LYS A 487 0.59 6.19 -20.44
CA LYS A 487 1.16 4.83 -20.64
C LYS A 487 0.66 4.21 -21.95
N VAL A 488 1.56 3.72 -22.81
CA VAL A 488 1.31 3.72 -24.27
C VAL A 488 0.87 2.38 -24.92
N VAL A 489 0.65 1.26 -24.22
CA VAL A 489 0.34 -0.02 -24.92
C VAL A 489 -0.91 -0.75 -24.39
N PRO A 490 -2.08 -0.68 -25.07
CA PRO A 490 -2.39 0.09 -26.29
C PRO A 490 -2.47 1.62 -26.10
N VAL A 491 -2.36 2.38 -27.18
CA VAL A 491 -2.33 3.85 -27.16
C VAL A 491 -3.63 4.45 -26.57
N PRO A 492 -3.56 5.27 -25.51
CA PRO A 492 -4.70 6.04 -25.02
C PRO A 492 -4.97 7.28 -25.90
N LYS A 493 -6.21 7.77 -25.92
CA LYS A 493 -6.60 8.99 -26.66
C LYS A 493 -6.70 10.19 -25.71
N LEU A 494 -6.01 11.28 -26.00
CA LEU A 494 -6.07 12.49 -25.19
C LEU A 494 -6.37 13.72 -26.05
N LYS A 495 -7.41 14.45 -25.67
CA LYS A 495 -7.76 15.76 -26.22
C LYS A 495 -7.55 16.83 -25.15
N MET A 496 -6.80 17.87 -25.47
CA MET A 496 -6.47 18.97 -24.57
C MET A 496 -6.74 20.31 -25.24
N LYS A 497 -7.55 21.15 -24.60
CA LYS A 497 -7.85 22.49 -25.08
C LYS A 497 -7.82 23.52 -23.95
N ASN A 498 -7.13 24.65 -24.15
CA ASN A 498 -7.12 25.77 -23.20
C ASN A 498 -6.70 25.40 -21.76
N ASN A 499 -5.87 24.38 -21.57
CA ASN A 499 -5.38 24.01 -20.24
C ASN A 499 -4.12 24.82 -19.89
N HIS A 500 -3.94 25.10 -18.59
CA HIS A 500 -2.74 25.71 -18.04
C HIS A 500 -2.04 24.72 -17.11
N ILE A 501 -0.85 24.28 -17.52
CA ILE A 501 -0.05 23.29 -16.80
C ILE A 501 1.27 23.95 -16.40
N TYR A 502 1.50 24.07 -15.09
CA TYR A 502 2.59 24.92 -14.57
C TYR A 502 3.04 24.49 -13.17
N SER A 503 4.26 24.88 -12.80
CA SER A 503 4.84 24.60 -11.46
C SER A 503 4.78 23.12 -11.05
N ASN A 504 4.85 22.19 -12.00
CA ASN A 504 5.04 20.77 -11.74
C ASN A 504 6.54 20.46 -11.69
N ASN A 505 6.92 19.49 -10.86
CA ASN A 505 8.29 19.05 -10.74
C ASN A 505 8.61 18.07 -11.87
N GLY A 506 8.90 18.56 -13.08
CA GLY A 506 9.17 17.74 -14.26
C GLY A 506 8.66 18.37 -15.56
N TYR A 507 8.14 17.53 -16.46
CA TYR A 507 7.53 17.98 -17.72
C TYR A 507 6.05 18.34 -17.55
N GLY A 508 5.48 19.10 -18.47
CA GLY A 508 4.02 19.31 -18.51
C GLY A 508 3.27 18.00 -18.83
N VAL A 509 3.71 17.33 -19.89
CA VAL A 509 3.16 16.03 -20.34
C VAL A 509 4.29 15.03 -20.60
N THR A 510 4.16 13.81 -20.08
CA THR A 510 5.10 12.71 -20.28
C THR A 510 4.41 11.51 -20.92
N ILE A 511 5.03 10.97 -21.97
CA ILE A 511 4.60 9.77 -22.69
C ILE A 511 5.56 8.61 -22.33
N LEU A 512 5.04 7.57 -21.69
CA LEU A 512 5.76 6.39 -21.20
C LEU A 512 5.64 5.21 -22.17
N GLN A 513 6.70 4.94 -22.92
CA GLN A 513 6.78 3.82 -23.85
C GLN A 513 7.47 2.60 -23.21
N PRO A 514 6.89 1.39 -23.27
CA PRO A 514 7.54 0.19 -22.76
C PRO A 514 8.78 -0.19 -23.60
N THR A 515 9.87 -0.50 -22.92
CA THR A 515 11.20 -0.74 -23.51
C THR A 515 11.27 -1.99 -24.43
N ASP A 516 10.34 -2.94 -24.32
CA ASP A 516 10.40 -4.26 -25.00
C ASP A 516 10.03 -4.28 -26.50
N GLN A 517 9.63 -3.15 -27.11
CA GLN A 517 9.22 -3.12 -28.53
C GLN A 517 10.31 -2.68 -29.53
N LEU A 518 11.56 -2.46 -29.09
CA LEU A 518 12.67 -2.11 -29.98
C LEU A 518 13.23 -3.26 -30.85
N SER A 519 12.60 -4.44 -30.87
CA SER A 519 13.08 -5.61 -31.64
C SER A 519 12.24 -5.97 -32.88
N ALA A 520 11.22 -5.19 -33.25
CA ALA A 520 10.32 -5.55 -34.35
C ALA A 520 10.09 -4.45 -35.41
N THR A 521 11.01 -3.49 -35.58
CA THR A 521 11.19 -2.76 -36.84
C THR A 521 12.62 -2.22 -36.85
N GLY A 522 13.45 -2.73 -37.76
CA GLY A 522 14.87 -2.40 -37.81
C GLY A 522 15.13 -0.91 -38.05
N GLY A 523 15.93 -0.32 -37.16
CA GLY A 523 16.47 1.03 -37.30
C GLY A 523 17.02 1.55 -35.97
N ILE A 524 18.26 1.21 -35.65
CA ILE A 524 19.02 1.94 -34.61
C ILE A 524 19.22 3.36 -35.16
N LEU A 525 18.46 4.32 -34.63
CA LEU A 525 18.66 5.75 -34.91
C LEU A 525 19.59 6.31 -33.83
N GLU A 526 20.87 6.46 -34.17
CA GLU A 526 21.79 7.33 -33.45
C GLU A 526 21.29 8.78 -33.55
N PHE A 527 20.99 9.39 -32.40
CA PHE A 527 20.58 10.79 -32.32
C PHE A 527 21.78 11.70 -32.63
N THR A 528 21.74 12.34 -33.79
CA THR A 528 22.60 13.49 -34.10
C THR A 528 21.84 14.77 -33.83
N ALA A 529 22.53 15.76 -33.25
CA ALA A 529 21.97 17.04 -32.85
C ALA A 529 21.58 17.89 -34.07
N SER A 530 20.37 17.72 -34.59
CA SER A 530 19.70 18.70 -35.45
C SER A 530 18.23 18.84 -35.02
N GLY A 531 17.82 20.08 -34.69
CA GLY A 531 16.49 20.37 -34.15
C GLY A 531 15.33 20.03 -35.08
N ASP A 532 15.58 19.88 -36.38
CA ASP A 532 14.54 19.60 -37.39
C ASP A 532 14.09 18.12 -37.39
N ALA A 533 14.91 17.19 -36.89
CA ALA A 533 14.57 15.77 -36.85
C ALA A 533 13.69 15.40 -35.64
N GLU A 534 13.82 16.13 -34.52
CA GLU A 534 13.03 15.90 -33.30
C GLU A 534 11.56 16.34 -33.47
N GLU A 535 11.29 17.46 -34.15
CA GLU A 535 9.92 17.93 -34.42
C GLU A 535 9.13 16.99 -35.36
N ASP A 536 9.79 16.40 -36.35
CA ASP A 536 9.16 15.49 -37.31
C ASP A 536 8.84 14.12 -36.67
N ILE A 537 9.64 13.68 -35.70
CA ILE A 537 9.36 12.48 -34.89
C ILE A 537 8.22 12.75 -33.90
N LEU A 538 8.24 13.92 -33.24
CA LEU A 538 7.21 14.27 -32.28
C LEU A 538 5.84 14.44 -32.93
N SER A 539 5.76 15.07 -34.10
CA SER A 539 4.50 15.24 -34.84
C SER A 539 3.93 13.90 -35.35
N LYS A 540 4.78 13.00 -35.84
CA LYS A 540 4.39 11.61 -36.17
C LYS A 540 3.86 10.87 -34.94
N LEU A 541 4.55 11.00 -33.81
CA LEU A 541 4.16 10.38 -32.55
C LEU A 541 2.85 10.97 -32.02
N MET A 542 2.63 12.28 -32.10
CA MET A 542 1.34 12.90 -31.73
C MET A 542 0.19 12.39 -32.60
N HIS A 543 0.43 12.20 -33.89
CA HIS A 543 -0.56 11.63 -34.82
C HIS A 543 -0.84 10.15 -34.52
N GLU A 544 0.20 9.33 -34.31
CA GLU A 544 0.08 7.93 -33.89
C GLU A 544 -0.63 7.79 -32.53
N LEU A 545 -0.37 8.73 -31.62
CA LEU A 545 -0.95 8.76 -30.28
C LEU A 545 -2.35 9.39 -30.20
N SER A 546 -2.90 9.86 -31.33
CA SER A 546 -4.19 10.58 -31.39
C SER A 546 -4.28 11.72 -30.36
N LEU A 547 -3.17 12.43 -30.14
CA LEU A 547 -3.08 13.55 -29.21
C LEU A 547 -3.55 14.84 -29.90
N GLU A 548 -4.73 15.33 -29.51
CA GLU A 548 -5.27 16.59 -30.04
C GLU A 548 -5.03 17.72 -29.03
N MET A 549 -4.02 18.57 -29.27
CA MET A 549 -3.69 19.68 -28.38
C MET A 549 -3.93 21.02 -29.07
N SER A 550 -4.70 21.90 -28.44
CA SER A 550 -4.96 23.26 -28.95
C SER A 550 -4.96 24.31 -27.84
N SER A 551 -4.25 25.41 -28.05
CA SER A 551 -4.28 26.59 -27.17
C SER A 551 -3.96 26.29 -25.69
N ASN A 552 -3.14 25.27 -25.42
CA ASN A 552 -2.68 24.95 -24.06
C ASN A 552 -1.40 25.75 -23.72
N THR A 553 -1.24 26.11 -22.45
CA THR A 553 -0.05 26.77 -21.91
C THR A 553 0.70 25.80 -21.00
N LEU A 554 1.95 25.50 -21.33
CA LEU A 554 2.82 24.55 -20.61
C LEU A 554 4.07 25.32 -20.11
N ASP A 555 4.04 25.77 -18.86
CA ASP A 555 5.10 26.63 -18.28
C ASP A 555 6.16 25.83 -17.46
N ASP A 556 6.06 24.51 -17.47
CA ASP A 556 7.00 23.62 -16.77
C ASP A 556 8.38 23.58 -17.44
N ILE A 557 9.39 23.07 -16.71
CA ILE A 557 10.83 23.10 -17.07
C ILE A 557 11.06 22.64 -18.51
N LYS A 558 10.21 21.73 -19.02
CA LYS A 558 10.09 21.33 -20.44
C LYS A 558 8.63 20.94 -20.74
N GLY A 559 8.07 21.36 -21.88
CA GLY A 559 6.64 21.20 -22.20
C GLY A 559 6.16 19.76 -22.34
N LEU A 560 6.82 18.94 -23.16
CA LEU A 560 6.44 17.56 -23.45
C LEU A 560 7.68 16.64 -23.54
N SER A 561 7.60 15.41 -23.03
CA SER A 561 8.68 14.40 -23.10
C SER A 561 8.18 13.03 -23.50
N ILE A 562 9.05 12.29 -24.18
CA ILE A 562 8.94 10.83 -24.34
C ILE A 562 9.95 10.19 -23.38
N VAL A 563 9.52 9.17 -22.64
CA VAL A 563 10.33 8.45 -21.67
C VAL A 563 10.16 6.96 -21.94
N HIS A 564 11.28 6.27 -22.13
CA HIS A 564 11.29 4.81 -22.24
C HIS A 564 11.31 4.21 -20.83
N SER A 565 10.29 3.42 -20.52
CA SER A 565 10.06 2.80 -19.20
C SER A 565 10.14 1.28 -19.25
#